data_AF-A0A1Y1QCE6-F1
#
_entry.id   AF-A0A1Y1QCE6-F1
#
_cell.length_a   1.000
_cell.length_b   1.000
_cell.length_c   1.000
_cell.angle_alpha   90.00
_cell.angle_beta   90.00
_cell.angle_gamma   90.00
#
_symmetry.space_group_name_H-M   'P 1'
#
loop_
_entity.id
_entity.type
_entity.pdbx_description
1 polymer ?
#
loop_
_entity_poly.entity_id
_entity_poly.type
_entity_poly.pdbx_seq_one_letter_code
_entity_poly.pdbx_strand_id
1 'polypeptide(L)'
;MAIEIERKFLLVSDAWRALISRSETFRQGYLSNTKRASVRVRIADEMATLNIKGMTLGVQRAEYEYTLPLPDVMELLDQLCERPL
;
A
#
# COMPACT_ATOMS: atom_id res chain seq x y z
N MET A 1 6.04 -21.31 -2.74
CA MET A 1 5.68 -19.88 -2.62
C MET A 1 6.57 -19.10 -3.56
N ALA A 2 6.01 -18.26 -4.43
CA ALA A 2 6.78 -17.48 -5.39
C ALA A 2 7.42 -16.26 -4.71
N ILE A 3 8.62 -15.88 -5.14
CA ILE A 3 9.33 -14.68 -4.68
C ILE A 3 8.96 -13.54 -5.63
N GLU A 4 8.35 -12.49 -5.11
CA GLU A 4 8.08 -11.27 -5.87
C GLU A 4 9.38 -10.46 -6.08
N ILE A 5 9.58 -9.92 -7.30
CA ILE A 5 10.72 -9.05 -7.64
C ILE A 5 10.16 -7.71 -8.14
N GLU A 6 10.32 -6.65 -7.33
CA GLU A 6 9.90 -5.29 -7.67
C GLU A 6 11.12 -4.38 -7.89
N ARG A 7 11.05 -3.45 -8.86
CA ARG A 7 12.02 -2.37 -9.06
C ARG A 7 11.30 -1.03 -9.22
N LYS A 8 11.77 -0.01 -8.51
CA LYS A 8 11.20 1.35 -8.53
C LYS A 8 12.17 2.30 -9.24
N PHE A 9 11.61 3.14 -10.10
CA PHE A 9 12.37 4.11 -10.89
C PHE A 9 11.76 5.51 -10.71
N LEU A 10 12.62 6.53 -10.80
CA LEU A 10 12.16 7.91 -10.95
C LEU A 10 11.70 8.11 -12.41
N LEU A 11 10.58 8.82 -12.58
CA LEU A 11 10.04 9.14 -13.89
C LEU A 11 10.63 10.47 -14.39
N VAL A 12 11.05 10.50 -15.64
CA VAL A 12 11.69 11.69 -16.25
C VAL A 12 10.69 12.69 -16.82
N SER A 13 9.46 12.25 -17.11
CA SER A 13 8.37 13.08 -17.65
C SER A 13 7.02 12.38 -17.49
N ASP A 14 5.91 13.05 -17.84
CA ASP A 14 4.55 12.49 -17.83
C ASP A 14 4.19 11.64 -19.07
N ALA A 15 5.14 11.41 -19.99
CA ALA A 15 4.88 10.65 -21.23
C ALA A 15 4.34 9.23 -20.99
N TRP A 16 4.66 8.62 -19.84
CA TRP A 16 4.14 7.31 -19.44
C TRP A 16 2.61 7.25 -19.34
N ARG A 17 1.94 8.39 -19.09
CA ARG A 17 0.48 8.46 -18.92
C ARG A 17 -0.27 8.05 -20.18
N ALA A 18 0.28 8.34 -21.36
CA ALA A 18 -0.31 7.94 -22.63
C ALA A 18 -0.19 6.42 -22.90
N LEU A 19 0.62 5.71 -22.10
CA LEU A 19 0.93 4.29 -22.27
C LEU A 19 0.19 3.40 -21.24
N ILE A 20 -0.59 3.98 -20.34
CA ILE A 20 -1.29 3.20 -19.31
C ILE A 20 -2.49 2.47 -19.91
N SER A 21 -2.77 1.28 -19.40
CA SER A 21 -3.96 0.51 -19.73
C SER A 21 -5.06 0.59 -18.66
N ARG A 22 -4.71 1.02 -17.44
CA ARG A 22 -5.62 1.13 -16.29
C ARG A 22 -5.14 2.24 -15.35
N SER A 23 -6.09 2.85 -14.65
CA SER A 23 -5.87 3.78 -13.54
C SER A 23 -6.81 3.45 -12.39
N GLU A 24 -6.36 3.66 -11.16
CA GLU A 24 -7.14 3.44 -9.94
C GLU A 24 -6.89 4.59 -8.97
N THR A 25 -7.91 4.93 -8.18
CA THR A 25 -7.78 5.93 -7.12
C THR A 25 -7.38 5.26 -5.81
N PHE A 26 -6.23 5.67 -5.26
CA PHE A 26 -5.74 5.11 -3.99
C PHE A 26 -5.93 6.11 -2.86
N ARG A 27 -6.53 5.63 -1.77
CA ARG A 27 -6.51 6.27 -0.45
C ARG A 27 -5.87 5.31 0.53
N GLN A 28 -4.85 5.72 1.27
CA GLN A 28 -4.10 4.82 2.15
C GLN A 28 -3.57 5.54 3.38
N GLY A 29 -3.21 4.77 4.41
CA GLY A 29 -2.68 5.30 5.65
C GLY A 29 -1.99 4.22 6.47
N TYR A 30 -1.00 4.62 7.26
CA TYR A 30 -0.29 3.71 8.16
C TYR A 30 -0.94 3.72 9.53
N LEU A 31 -1.38 2.55 9.99
CA LEU A 31 -1.82 2.34 11.38
C LEU A 31 -0.61 2.23 12.33
N SER A 32 0.51 1.76 11.78
CA SER A 32 1.76 1.66 12.53
C SER A 32 2.93 1.60 11.56
N ASN A 33 3.99 2.36 11.84
CA ASN A 33 5.24 2.28 11.10
C ASN A 33 6.43 2.21 12.06
N THR A 34 6.86 0.99 12.39
CA THR A 34 7.91 0.74 13.39
C THR A 34 9.18 0.20 12.75
N LYS A 35 10.25 0.10 13.55
CA LYS A 35 11.50 -0.58 13.15
C LYS A 35 11.33 -2.07 12.84
N ARG A 36 10.20 -2.70 13.21
CA ARG A 36 9.96 -4.14 12.97
C ARG A 36 9.05 -4.38 11.78
N ALA A 37 8.00 -3.58 11.66
CA ALA A 37 7.00 -3.73 10.61
C ALA A 37 6.23 -2.43 10.35
N SER A 38 5.69 -2.32 9.14
CA SER A 38 4.67 -1.35 8.78
C SER A 38 3.33 -2.03 8.58
N VAL A 39 2.28 -1.45 9.15
CA VAL A 39 0.88 -1.86 8.99
C VAL A 39 0.16 -0.73 8.26
N ARG A 40 -0.35 -1.03 7.08
CA ARG A 40 -1.00 -0.06 6.20
C ARG A 40 -2.38 -0.55 5.80
N VAL A 41 -3.36 0.33 5.84
CA VAL A 41 -4.65 0.10 5.20
C VAL A 41 -4.74 0.91 3.91
N ARG A 42 -5.41 0.37 2.90
CA ARG A 42 -5.58 1.00 1.59
C ARG A 42 -6.97 0.72 1.05
N ILE A 43 -7.52 1.71 0.37
CA ILE A 43 -8.65 1.60 -0.54
C ILE A 43 -8.11 1.86 -1.95
N ALA A 44 -8.36 0.93 -2.87
CA ALA A 44 -8.08 1.02 -4.29
C ALA A 44 -9.42 0.92 -5.03
N ASP A 45 -9.93 2.06 -5.47
CA ASP A 45 -11.32 2.23 -5.91
C ASP A 45 -12.32 1.69 -4.87
N GLU A 46 -12.87 0.49 -5.07
CA GLU A 46 -13.84 -0.15 -4.15
C GLU A 46 -13.21 -1.29 -3.32
N MET A 47 -11.95 -1.62 -3.54
CA MET A 47 -11.26 -2.72 -2.85
C MET A 47 -10.49 -2.20 -1.64
N ALA A 48 -10.73 -2.80 -0.48
CA ALA A 48 -10.07 -2.41 0.77
C ALA A 48 -9.16 -3.51 1.31
N THR A 49 -7.92 -3.16 1.64
CA THR A 49 -6.91 -4.12 2.10
C THR A 49 -6.13 -3.63 3.32
N LEU A 50 -5.72 -4.59 4.15
CA LEU A 50 -4.71 -4.44 5.19
C LEU A 50 -3.43 -5.13 4.73
N ASN A 51 -2.31 -4.42 4.81
CA ASN A 51 -1.01 -4.92 4.43
C ASN A 51 -0.02 -4.80 5.60
N ILE A 52 0.66 -5.90 5.94
CA ILE A 52 1.68 -5.96 6.99
C ILE A 52 3.01 -6.34 6.34
N LYS A 53 4.00 -5.46 6.46
CA LYS A 53 5.34 -5.61 5.86
C LYS A 53 6.42 -5.63 6.92
N GLY A 54 7.24 -6.66 6.94
CA GLY A 54 8.45 -6.71 7.74
C GLY A 54 9.46 -5.65 7.28
N MET A 55 10.09 -4.96 8.24
CA MET A 55 11.09 -3.93 7.99
C MET A 55 12.49 -4.56 7.93
N THR A 56 12.77 -5.34 6.89
CA THR A 56 14.10 -5.95 6.65
C THR A 56 14.90 -5.15 5.63
N LEU A 57 16.20 -5.01 5.86
CA LEU A 57 17.16 -4.49 4.89
C LEU A 57 17.49 -5.62 3.91
N GLY A 58 16.83 -5.66 2.76
CA GLY A 58 17.06 -6.68 1.72
C GLY A 58 16.04 -6.64 0.59
N VAL A 59 16.24 -7.48 -0.42
CA VAL A 59 15.33 -7.60 -1.59
C VAL A 59 14.08 -8.44 -1.31
N GLN A 60 14.03 -9.09 -0.14
CA GLN A 60 12.90 -9.91 0.30
C GLN A 60 12.50 -9.52 1.72
N ARG A 61 11.20 -9.52 1.98
CA ARG A 61 10.59 -9.29 3.29
C ARG A 61 9.34 -10.13 3.45
N ALA A 62 8.97 -10.43 4.69
CA ALA A 62 7.65 -10.98 4.98
C ALA A 62 6.57 -9.94 4.63
N GLU A 63 5.56 -10.36 3.90
CA GLU A 63 4.42 -9.56 3.50
C GLU A 63 3.15 -10.38 3.68
N TYR A 64 2.14 -9.74 4.27
CA TYR A 64 0.82 -10.31 4.47
C TYR A 64 -0.21 -9.31 3.98
N GLU A 65 -1.20 -9.80 3.24
CA GLU A 65 -2.29 -8.98 2.71
C GLU A 65 -3.64 -9.64 2.97
N TYR A 66 -4.60 -8.84 3.44
CA TYR A 66 -5.94 -9.30 3.77
C TYR A 66 -6.96 -8.31 3.19
N THR A 67 -7.98 -8.84 2.52
CA THR A 67 -9.16 -8.06 2.17
C THR A 67 -9.96 -7.78 3.44
N LEU A 68 -10.39 -6.54 3.60
CA LEU A 68 -11.26 -6.10 4.70
C LEU A 68 -12.53 -5.45 4.14
N PRO A 69 -13.60 -5.34 4.95
CA PRO A 69 -14.76 -4.55 4.59
C PRO A 69 -14.39 -3.08 4.34
N LEU A 70 -14.93 -2.50 3.27
CA LEU A 70 -14.69 -1.11 2.91
C LEU A 70 -15.06 -0.11 4.03
N PRO A 71 -16.22 -0.24 4.72
CA PRO A 71 -16.59 0.66 5.83
C PRO A 71 -15.53 0.70 6.93
N ASP A 72 -15.03 -0.47 7.33
CA ASP A 72 -14.01 -0.60 8.38
C ASP A 72 -12.73 0.13 7.97
N VAL A 73 -12.26 -0.05 6.74
CA VAL A 73 -11.05 0.62 6.26
C VAL A 73 -11.22 2.13 6.13
N MET A 74 -12.41 2.61 5.74
CA MET A 74 -12.71 4.04 5.73
C MET A 74 -12.58 4.62 7.14
N GLU A 75 -13.17 3.96 8.15
CA GLU A 75 -13.07 4.40 9.55
C GLU A 75 -11.61 4.40 10.04
N LEU A 76 -10.85 3.34 9.75
CA LEU A 76 -9.43 3.24 10.11
C LEU A 76 -8.59 4.37 9.49
N LEU A 77 -8.83 4.70 8.22
CA LEU A 77 -8.15 5.81 7.52
C LEU A 77 -8.49 7.16 8.15
N ASP A 78 -9.75 7.39 8.51
CA ASP A 78 -10.22 8.68 9.02
C ASP A 78 -9.77 8.94 10.46
N GLN A 79 -9.74 7.89 11.30
CA GLN A 79 -9.55 8.04 12.73
C GLN A 79 -8.18 7.62 13.25
N LEU A 80 -7.58 6.57 12.68
CA LEU A 80 -6.45 5.87 13.34
C LEU A 80 -5.12 5.94 12.58
N CYS A 81 -5.15 6.34 11.30
CA CYS A 81 -3.93 6.41 10.50
C CYS A 81 -3.08 7.65 10.81
N GLU A 82 -1.76 7.48 10.80
CA GLU A 82 -0.79 8.58 10.85
C GLU A 82 -1.04 9.57 9.71
N ARG A 83 -0.95 10.87 10.02
CA ARG A 83 -1.12 11.97 9.05
C ARG A 83 0.26 12.41 8.52
N PRO A 84 0.35 12.89 7.27
CA PRO A 84 -0.70 12.95 6.26
C PRO A 84 -1.07 11.57 5.70
N LEU A 85 -2.30 11.47 5.20
CA LEU A 85 -2.75 10.32 4.40
C LEU A 85 -2.27 10.47 2.95
#